data_AF-A0A7J9Z0G8-F1
#
_entry.id   AF-A0A7J9Z0G8-F1
#
_cell.length_a   1.000
_cell.length_b   1.000
_cell.length_c   1.000
_cell.angle_alpha   90.00
_cell.angle_beta   90.00
_cell.angle_gamma   90.00
#
_symmetry.space_group_name_H-M   'P 1'
#
loop_
_entity.id
_entity.type
_entity.pdbx_description
1 polymer ?
#
loop_
_entity_poly.entity_id
_entity_poly.type
_entity_poly.pdbx_seq_one_letter_code
_entity_poly.pdbx_strand_id
1 'polypeptide(L)'
;MRLFAERGYHATTVADVADAAEVSSMTVFRHFPTKEALVLADDYDPTIAARIAARPAGEPLLRRIGWSLVEGVAELSADEFDLVLARVRLVHATPALRARHWETQFQTAQAIVDGLSDGLDDDEVFRVRVTAEVCLAAAGVAFFRWAEADGRADLTALMEQALSVVVGEAHP
;
A
#
# COMPACT_ATOMS: atom_id res chain seq x y z
N MET A 1 2.84 6.95 -14.25
CA MET A 1 3.99 6.08 -13.94
C MET A 1 5.00 5.91 -15.08
N ARG A 2 4.58 5.67 -16.33
CA ARG A 2 5.50 5.50 -17.48
C ARG A 2 6.64 6.53 -17.55
N LEU A 3 6.33 7.84 -17.54
CA LEU A 3 7.35 8.90 -17.56
C LEU A 3 8.34 8.83 -16.38
N PHE A 4 7.86 8.52 -15.19
CA PHE A 4 8.71 8.36 -14.02
C PHE A 4 9.63 7.14 -14.11
N ALA A 5 9.18 6.05 -14.76
CA ALA A 5 10.01 4.87 -15.00
C ALA A 5 11.08 5.15 -16.07
N GLU A 6 10.74 5.89 -17.14
CA GLU A 6 11.66 6.22 -18.23
C GLU A 6 12.71 7.27 -17.84
N ARG A 7 12.31 8.32 -17.11
CA ARG A 7 13.16 9.50 -16.84
C ARG A 7 13.60 9.62 -15.38
N GLY A 8 13.01 8.85 -14.48
CA GLY A 8 13.19 8.96 -13.04
C GLY A 8 12.30 10.03 -12.40
N TYR A 9 12.24 10.01 -11.05
CA TYR A 9 11.41 10.94 -10.28
C TYR A 9 11.82 12.39 -10.53
N HIS A 10 13.08 12.74 -10.28
CA HIS A 10 13.52 14.14 -10.29
C HIS A 10 13.42 14.82 -11.67
N ALA A 11 13.67 14.10 -12.76
CA ALA A 11 13.65 14.66 -14.11
C ALA A 11 12.24 14.78 -14.72
N THR A 12 11.22 14.19 -14.09
CA THR A 12 9.83 14.26 -14.56
C THR A 12 9.07 15.34 -13.80
N THR A 13 8.47 16.32 -14.47
CA THR A 13 7.63 17.34 -13.82
C THR A 13 6.15 16.97 -13.86
N VAL A 14 5.32 17.64 -13.05
CA VAL A 14 3.85 17.51 -13.15
C VAL A 14 3.35 18.02 -14.50
N ALA A 15 4.01 19.03 -15.07
CA ALA A 15 3.69 19.54 -16.41
C ALA A 15 3.96 18.48 -17.49
N ASP A 16 5.10 17.77 -17.45
CA ASP A 16 5.37 16.66 -18.38
C ASP A 16 4.26 15.59 -18.33
N VAL A 17 3.76 15.28 -17.12
CA VAL A 17 2.69 14.31 -16.95
C VAL A 17 1.37 14.86 -17.48
N ALA A 18 1.06 16.14 -17.22
CA ALA A 18 -0.15 16.79 -17.71
C ALA A 18 -0.18 16.81 -19.24
N ASP A 19 0.93 17.19 -19.87
CA ASP A 19 1.10 17.20 -21.33
C ASP A 19 0.92 15.79 -21.92
N ALA A 20 1.54 14.77 -21.31
CA ALA A 20 1.40 13.39 -21.77
C ALA A 20 0.02 12.78 -21.54
N ALA A 21 -0.77 13.33 -20.62
CA ALA A 21 -2.14 12.93 -20.32
C ALA A 21 -3.18 13.84 -21.00
N GLU A 22 -2.76 14.79 -21.84
CA GLU A 22 -3.61 15.74 -22.57
C GLU A 22 -4.55 16.54 -21.65
N VAL A 23 -4.08 16.88 -20.44
CA VAL A 23 -4.81 17.69 -19.46
C VAL A 23 -3.96 18.89 -19.03
N SER A 24 -4.58 19.89 -18.41
CA SER A 24 -3.83 21.00 -17.82
C SER A 24 -3.14 20.58 -16.51
N SER A 25 -1.99 21.19 -16.20
CA SER A 25 -1.35 21.02 -14.88
C SER A 25 -2.28 21.38 -13.72
N MET A 26 -3.18 22.36 -13.91
CA MET A 26 -4.20 22.71 -12.91
C MET A 26 -5.18 21.56 -12.66
N THR A 27 -5.57 20.82 -13.71
CA THR A 27 -6.37 19.61 -13.56
C THR A 27 -5.61 18.55 -12.78
N VAL A 28 -4.33 18.33 -13.07
CA VAL A 28 -3.53 17.36 -12.29
C VAL A 28 -3.44 17.78 -10.83
N PHE A 29 -3.09 19.03 -10.52
CA PHE A 29 -2.98 19.53 -9.14
C PHE A 29 -4.30 19.50 -8.36
N ARG A 30 -5.43 19.64 -9.04
CA ARG A 30 -6.76 19.49 -8.42
C ARG A 30 -6.98 18.09 -7.86
N HIS A 31 -6.47 17.06 -8.55
CA HIS A 31 -6.59 15.67 -8.11
C HIS A 31 -5.41 15.23 -7.23
N PHE A 32 -4.22 15.78 -7.48
CA PHE A 32 -2.97 15.40 -6.82
C PHE A 32 -2.24 16.66 -6.36
N PRO A 33 -2.43 17.08 -5.09
CA PRO A 33 -1.89 18.35 -4.59
C PRO A 33 -0.36 18.45 -4.67
N THR A 34 0.32 17.31 -4.66
CA THR A 34 1.78 17.23 -4.80
C THR A 34 2.17 16.18 -5.83
N LYS A 35 3.41 16.28 -6.31
CA LYS A 35 3.99 15.28 -7.21
C LYS A 35 4.15 13.91 -6.54
N GLU A 36 4.44 13.89 -5.25
CA GLU A 36 4.47 12.67 -4.44
C GLU A 36 3.08 12.02 -4.42
N ALA A 37 2.02 12.81 -4.22
CA ALA A 37 0.65 12.33 -4.24
C ALA A 37 0.26 11.76 -5.61
N LEU A 38 0.76 12.34 -6.70
CA LEU A 38 0.56 11.81 -8.06
C LEU A 38 1.23 10.44 -8.28
N VAL A 39 2.42 10.22 -7.70
CA VAL A 39 3.13 8.93 -7.80
C VAL A 39 2.49 7.86 -6.94
N LEU A 40 2.09 8.25 -5.73
CA LEU A 40 1.51 7.37 -4.70
C LEU A 40 0.00 7.23 -4.81
N ALA A 41 -0.63 7.89 -5.79
CA ALA A 41 -2.04 7.70 -6.10
C ALA A 41 -2.27 6.21 -6.37
N ASP A 42 -3.08 5.59 -5.54
CA ASP A 42 -3.43 4.19 -5.66
C ASP A 42 -4.92 4.00 -5.40
N ASP A 43 -5.64 3.51 -6.40
CA ASP A 43 -7.09 3.31 -6.32
C ASP A 43 -7.47 2.11 -5.44
N TYR A 44 -6.49 1.32 -4.97
CA TYR A 44 -6.69 0.13 -4.15
C TYR A 44 -6.82 0.40 -2.63
N ASP A 45 -6.43 1.59 -2.15
CA ASP A 45 -6.45 1.90 -0.71
C ASP A 45 -7.89 2.03 -0.14
N PRO A 46 -8.84 2.72 -0.82
CA PRO A 46 -10.23 2.82 -0.36
C PRO A 46 -10.99 1.48 -0.39
N THR A 47 -10.56 0.52 -1.22
CA THR A 47 -11.17 -0.81 -1.32
C THR A 47 -10.69 -1.76 -0.22
N ILE A 48 -9.48 -1.57 0.31
CA ILE A 48 -8.92 -2.43 1.36
C ILE A 48 -9.66 -2.27 2.69
N ALA A 49 -9.87 -1.04 3.18
CA ALA A 49 -10.57 -0.82 4.45
C ALA A 49 -12.02 -1.34 4.40
N ALA A 50 -12.72 -1.11 3.28
CA ALA A 50 -14.06 -1.64 3.05
C ALA A 50 -14.08 -3.18 2.97
N ARG A 51 -13.11 -3.79 2.27
CA ARG A 51 -12.95 -5.26 2.21
C ARG A 51 -12.76 -5.83 3.61
N ILE A 52 -11.88 -5.24 4.41
CA ILE A 52 -11.61 -5.65 5.79
C ILE A 52 -12.88 -5.53 6.66
N ALA A 53 -13.60 -4.41 6.55
CA ALA A 53 -14.84 -4.18 7.29
C ALA A 53 -15.93 -5.20 6.93
N ALA A 54 -16.04 -5.61 5.67
CA ALA A 54 -17.02 -6.59 5.21
C ALA A 54 -16.78 -8.03 5.72
N ARG A 55 -15.59 -8.34 6.27
CA ARG A 55 -15.27 -9.67 6.80
C ARG A 55 -15.96 -9.95 8.14
N PRO A 56 -16.24 -11.23 8.48
CA PRO A 56 -16.91 -11.58 9.73
C PRO A 56 -16.14 -11.11 10.97
N ALA A 57 -16.84 -10.53 11.95
CA ALA A 57 -16.25 -10.03 13.19
C ALA A 57 -15.55 -11.10 14.05
N GLY A 58 -15.94 -12.38 13.89
CA GLY A 58 -15.33 -13.51 14.62
C GLY A 58 -13.99 -14.01 14.04
N GLU A 59 -13.53 -13.48 12.90
CA GLU A 59 -12.21 -13.84 12.39
C GLU A 59 -11.09 -13.17 13.22
N PRO A 60 -9.97 -13.86 13.51
CA PRO A 60 -8.81 -13.23 14.12
C PRO A 60 -8.35 -12.00 13.34
N LEU A 61 -8.03 -10.89 14.03
CA LEU A 61 -7.68 -9.62 13.40
C LEU A 61 -6.57 -9.75 12.35
N LEU A 62 -5.51 -10.52 12.65
CA LEU A 62 -4.42 -10.73 11.71
C LEU A 62 -4.90 -11.44 10.44
N ARG A 63 -5.82 -12.40 10.60
CA ARG A 63 -6.43 -13.06 9.45
C ARG A 63 -7.27 -12.06 8.66
N ARG A 64 -8.12 -11.31 9.35
CA ARG A 64 -9.04 -10.33 8.76
C ARG A 64 -8.30 -9.24 7.97
N ILE A 65 -7.24 -8.68 8.54
CA ILE A 65 -6.48 -7.59 7.94
C ILE A 65 -5.43 -8.13 6.96
N GLY A 66 -4.57 -9.05 7.41
CA GLY A 66 -3.44 -9.56 6.64
C GLY A 66 -3.88 -10.26 5.35
N TRP A 67 -4.86 -11.17 5.42
CA TRP A 67 -5.33 -11.84 4.20
C TRP A 67 -6.09 -10.92 3.26
N SER A 68 -6.76 -9.88 3.76
CA SER A 68 -7.38 -8.87 2.87
C SER A 68 -6.35 -8.12 2.02
N LEU A 69 -5.14 -7.92 2.54
CA LEU A 69 -4.02 -7.35 1.78
C LEU A 69 -3.50 -8.34 0.74
N VAL A 70 -3.33 -9.61 1.13
CA VAL A 70 -2.88 -10.68 0.22
C VAL A 70 -3.87 -10.90 -0.92
N GLU A 71 -5.16 -10.98 -0.61
CA GLU A 71 -6.27 -11.10 -1.58
C GLU A 71 -6.25 -9.92 -2.57
N GLY A 72 -6.04 -8.69 -2.07
CA GLY A 72 -5.94 -7.51 -2.92
C GLY A 72 -4.81 -7.56 -3.93
N VAL A 73 -3.67 -8.16 -3.56
CA VAL A 73 -2.55 -8.38 -4.49
C VAL A 73 -2.83 -9.51 -5.47
N ALA A 74 -3.47 -10.58 -5.02
CA ALA A 74 -3.82 -11.72 -5.88
C ALA A 74 -4.85 -11.36 -6.97
N GLU A 75 -5.63 -10.28 -6.78
CA GLU A 75 -6.61 -9.75 -7.73
C GLU A 75 -5.98 -8.86 -8.82
N LEU A 76 -4.70 -8.50 -8.73
CA LEU A 76 -4.03 -7.65 -9.71
C LEU A 76 -3.89 -8.36 -11.07
N SER A 77 -4.24 -7.66 -12.14
CA SER A 77 -3.88 -8.04 -13.51
C SER A 77 -2.38 -7.85 -13.77
N ALA A 78 -1.89 -8.43 -14.87
CA ALA A 78 -0.49 -8.32 -15.26
C ALA A 78 -0.04 -6.85 -15.48
N ASP A 79 -0.90 -6.03 -16.11
CA ASP A 79 -0.59 -4.61 -16.36
C ASP A 79 -0.52 -3.81 -15.05
N GLU A 80 -1.39 -4.13 -14.09
CA GLU A 80 -1.37 -3.51 -12.75
C GLU A 80 -0.13 -3.96 -11.96
N PHE A 81 0.29 -5.22 -12.12
CA PHE A 81 1.48 -5.75 -11.47
C PHE A 81 2.76 -5.00 -11.90
N ASP A 82 2.93 -4.76 -13.20
CA ASP A 82 4.05 -3.97 -13.75
C ASP A 82 4.02 -2.52 -13.25
N LEU A 83 2.83 -1.94 -13.13
CA LEU A 83 2.63 -0.60 -12.60
C LEU A 83 3.06 -0.50 -11.13
N VAL A 84 2.62 -1.46 -10.31
CA VAL A 84 2.97 -1.55 -8.89
C VAL A 84 4.48 -1.76 -8.72
N LEU A 85 5.09 -2.62 -9.54
CA LEU A 85 6.54 -2.87 -9.53
C LEU A 85 7.34 -1.59 -9.80
N ALA A 86 6.95 -0.85 -10.84
CA ALA A 86 7.57 0.43 -11.17
C ALA A 86 7.41 1.45 -10.02
N ARG A 87 6.24 1.48 -9.37
CA ARG A 87 5.97 2.36 -8.23
C ARG A 87 6.83 2.01 -7.03
N VAL A 88 6.88 0.75 -6.61
CA VAL A 88 7.68 0.29 -5.46
C VAL A 88 9.16 0.62 -5.68
N ARG A 89 9.70 0.40 -6.88
CA ARG A 89 11.08 0.78 -7.21
C ARG A 89 11.33 2.27 -7.07
N LEU A 90 10.42 3.08 -7.61
CA LEU A 90 10.55 4.54 -7.58
C LEU A 90 10.49 5.08 -6.15
N VAL A 91 9.56 4.55 -5.35
CA VAL A 91 9.44 4.83 -3.92
C VAL A 91 10.74 4.45 -3.22
N HIS A 92 11.22 3.23 -3.42
CA HIS A 92 12.46 2.77 -2.77
C HIS A 92 13.69 3.60 -3.17
N ALA A 93 13.79 4.06 -4.42
CA ALA A 93 14.92 4.86 -4.87
C ALA A 93 14.89 6.32 -4.38
N THR A 94 13.74 6.82 -3.94
CA THR A 94 13.52 8.27 -3.72
C THR A 94 13.12 8.58 -2.27
N PRO A 95 13.97 9.26 -1.48
CA PRO A 95 13.69 9.53 -0.06
C PRO A 95 12.36 10.25 0.21
N ALA A 96 12.02 11.24 -0.60
CA ALA A 96 10.76 11.99 -0.45
C ALA A 96 9.52 11.11 -0.65
N LEU A 97 9.59 10.16 -1.60
CA LEU A 97 8.52 9.20 -1.83
C LEU A 97 8.41 8.16 -0.71
N ARG A 98 9.53 7.70 -0.14
CA ARG A 98 9.49 6.83 1.04
C ARG A 98 8.81 7.50 2.23
N ALA A 99 9.17 8.75 2.52
CA ALA A 99 8.56 9.52 3.60
C ALA A 99 7.04 9.68 3.38
N ARG A 100 6.62 10.05 2.17
CA ARG A 100 5.19 10.18 1.86
C ARG A 100 4.46 8.84 1.88
N HIS A 101 5.12 7.74 1.50
CA HIS A 101 4.55 6.40 1.57
C HIS A 101 4.29 5.96 3.01
N TRP A 102 5.20 6.23 3.96
CA TRP A 102 4.94 5.97 5.38
C TRP A 102 3.78 6.79 5.93
N GLU A 103 3.65 8.04 5.51
CA GLU A 103 2.47 8.85 5.86
C GLU A 103 1.18 8.25 5.29
N THR A 104 1.20 7.74 4.04
CA THR A 104 0.05 7.01 3.48
C THR A 104 -0.26 5.74 4.27
N GLN A 105 0.75 4.94 4.65
CA GLN A 105 0.53 3.75 5.47
C GLN A 105 -0.13 4.08 6.81
N PHE A 106 0.30 5.15 7.47
CA PHE A 106 -0.32 5.62 8.71
C PHE A 106 -1.80 5.98 8.49
N GLN A 107 -2.12 6.64 7.37
CA GLN A 107 -3.49 6.99 7.00
C GLN A 107 -4.34 5.73 6.70
N THR A 108 -3.77 4.74 6.00
CA THR A 108 -4.43 3.44 5.76
C THR A 108 -4.72 2.71 7.07
N ALA A 109 -3.75 2.66 8.00
CA ALA A 109 -3.93 2.06 9.31
C ALA A 109 -5.07 2.73 10.09
N GLN A 110 -5.13 4.07 10.05
CA GLN A 110 -6.21 4.82 10.67
C GLN A 110 -7.57 4.50 10.04
N ALA A 111 -7.66 4.43 8.72
CA ALA A 111 -8.90 4.07 8.03
C ALA A 111 -9.40 2.66 8.38
N ILE A 112 -8.47 1.70 8.57
CA ILE A 112 -8.80 0.35 9.04
C ILE A 112 -9.35 0.40 10.48
N VAL A 113 -8.72 1.16 11.36
CA VAL A 113 -9.20 1.36 12.74
C VAL A 113 -10.60 1.95 12.73
N ASP A 114 -10.80 3.07 12.03
CA ASP A 114 -12.10 3.74 11.95
C ASP A 114 -13.20 2.81 11.42
N GLY A 115 -12.88 1.94 10.45
CA GLY A 115 -13.80 0.97 9.89
C GLY A 115 -14.10 -0.25 10.76
N LEU A 116 -13.31 -0.51 11.81
CA LEU A 116 -13.43 -1.68 12.68
C LEU A 116 -13.77 -1.34 14.14
N SER A 117 -13.65 -0.09 14.55
CA SER A 117 -13.75 0.33 15.96
C SER A 117 -15.17 0.51 16.49
N ASP A 118 -16.21 0.36 15.67
CA ASP A 118 -17.59 0.53 16.14
C ASP A 118 -17.95 -0.52 17.21
N GLY A 119 -18.37 -0.05 18.38
CA GLY A 119 -18.73 -0.88 19.54
C GLY A 119 -17.57 -1.55 20.27
N LEU A 120 -16.31 -1.25 19.92
CA LEU A 120 -15.12 -1.76 20.60
C LEU A 120 -14.74 -0.91 21.82
N ASP A 121 -14.15 -1.54 22.83
CA ASP A 121 -13.48 -0.83 23.93
C ASP A 121 -12.06 -0.35 23.56
N ASP A 122 -11.41 0.43 24.44
CA ASP A 122 -10.09 1.01 24.18
C ASP A 122 -8.99 -0.05 23.94
N ASP A 123 -9.06 -1.19 24.65
CA ASP A 123 -8.09 -2.28 24.51
C ASP A 123 -8.29 -3.02 23.19
N GLU A 124 -9.54 -3.19 22.76
CA GLU A 124 -9.91 -3.74 21.46
C GLU A 124 -9.45 -2.84 20.31
N VAL A 125 -9.69 -1.53 20.40
CA VAL A 125 -9.20 -0.55 19.43
C VAL A 125 -7.67 -0.57 19.34
N PHE A 126 -6.98 -0.66 20.49
CA PHE A 126 -5.53 -0.81 20.52
C PHE A 126 -5.06 -2.07 19.77
N ARG A 127 -5.72 -3.22 19.97
CA ARG A 127 -5.40 -4.46 19.24
C ARG A 127 -5.60 -4.33 17.73
N VAL A 128 -6.69 -3.67 17.30
CA VAL A 128 -6.92 -3.38 15.87
C VAL A 128 -5.80 -2.53 15.30
N ARG A 129 -5.43 -1.44 15.99
CA ARG A 129 -4.35 -0.55 15.57
C ARG A 129 -3.02 -1.29 15.41
N VAL A 130 -2.60 -2.02 16.44
CA VAL A 130 -1.35 -2.80 16.41
C VAL A 130 -1.36 -3.79 15.25
N THR A 131 -2.46 -4.50 15.05
CA THR A 131 -2.57 -5.49 13.98
C THR A 131 -2.50 -4.84 12.60
N ALA A 132 -3.19 -3.71 12.40
CA ALA A 132 -3.19 -2.98 11.13
C ALA A 132 -1.77 -2.49 10.75
N GLU A 133 -1.09 -1.83 11.70
CA GLU A 133 0.27 -1.33 11.50
C GLU A 133 1.25 -2.47 11.18
N VAL A 134 1.18 -3.57 11.93
CA VAL A 134 2.05 -4.72 11.72
C VAL A 134 1.80 -5.40 10.37
N CYS A 135 0.53 -5.57 9.96
CA CYS A 135 0.19 -6.11 8.65
C CYS A 135 0.70 -5.24 7.50
N LEU A 136 0.52 -3.91 7.60
CA LEU A 136 0.97 -2.96 6.58
C LEU A 136 2.50 -2.94 6.49
N ALA A 137 3.20 -2.95 7.62
CA ALA A 137 4.65 -3.05 7.65
C ALA A 137 5.15 -4.37 7.02
N ALA A 138 4.55 -5.51 7.37
CA ALA A 138 4.89 -6.81 6.82
C ALA A 138 4.68 -6.85 5.29
N ALA A 139 3.55 -6.32 4.81
CA ALA A 139 3.28 -6.17 3.38
C ALA A 139 4.34 -5.28 2.71
N GLY A 140 4.68 -4.14 3.30
CA GLY A 140 5.72 -3.23 2.79
C GLY A 140 7.08 -3.91 2.61
N VAL A 141 7.50 -4.74 3.58
CA VAL A 141 8.74 -5.53 3.49
C VAL A 141 8.66 -6.57 2.36
N ALA A 142 7.51 -7.23 2.18
CA ALA A 142 7.29 -8.18 1.08
C ALA A 142 7.37 -7.50 -0.29
N PHE A 143 6.70 -6.35 -0.46
CA PHE A 143 6.79 -5.53 -1.68
C PHE A 143 8.22 -5.13 -1.98
N PHE A 144 8.98 -4.74 -0.96
CA PHE A 144 10.37 -4.34 -1.13
C PHE A 144 11.23 -5.49 -1.64
N ARG A 145 11.16 -6.66 -0.97
CA ARG A 145 11.91 -7.86 -1.38
C ARG A 145 11.52 -8.34 -2.78
N TRP A 146 10.24 -8.26 -3.12
CA TRP A 146 9.73 -8.56 -4.46
C TRP A 146 10.30 -7.62 -5.52
N ALA A 147 10.37 -6.31 -5.22
CA ALA A 147 10.95 -5.33 -6.13
C ALA A 147 12.47 -5.51 -6.32
N GLU A 148 13.21 -5.89 -5.28
CA GLU A 148 14.63 -6.27 -5.37
C GLU A 148 14.85 -7.50 -6.26
N ALA A 149 13.91 -8.45 -6.24
CA ALA A 149 13.90 -9.62 -7.12
C ALA A 149 13.42 -9.31 -8.55
N ASP A 150 13.33 -8.04 -8.93
CA ASP A 150 12.88 -7.57 -10.24
C ASP A 150 11.45 -8.04 -10.58
N GLY A 151 10.60 -8.19 -9.56
CA GLY A 151 9.23 -8.68 -9.72
C GLY A 151 9.08 -10.18 -9.97
N ARG A 152 10.19 -10.93 -10.02
CA ARG A 152 10.21 -12.36 -10.40
C ARG A 152 9.80 -13.30 -9.26
N ALA A 153 9.85 -12.83 -8.02
CA ALA A 153 9.39 -13.60 -6.88
C ALA A 153 7.86 -13.62 -6.82
N ASP A 154 7.30 -14.65 -6.20
CA ASP A 154 5.87 -14.71 -5.89
C ASP A 154 5.56 -13.74 -4.74
N LEU A 155 4.93 -12.60 -5.08
CA LEU A 155 4.61 -11.55 -4.11
C LEU A 155 3.58 -12.03 -3.07
N THR A 156 2.59 -12.81 -3.48
CA THR A 156 1.58 -13.39 -2.57
C THR A 156 2.28 -14.29 -1.55
N ALA A 157 3.14 -15.20 -2.00
CA ALA A 157 3.91 -16.06 -1.09
C ALA A 157 4.85 -15.25 -0.17
N LEU A 158 5.45 -14.17 -0.65
CA LEU A 158 6.27 -13.28 0.19
C LEU A 158 5.45 -12.57 1.26
N MET A 159 4.23 -12.11 0.96
CA MET A 159 3.33 -11.50 1.93
C MET A 159 2.86 -12.51 2.97
N GLU A 160 2.47 -13.71 2.55
CA GLU A 160 2.10 -14.80 3.45
C GLU A 160 3.26 -15.16 4.39
N GLN A 161 4.48 -15.26 3.84
CA GLN A 161 5.69 -15.49 4.63
C GLN A 161 5.90 -14.36 5.65
N ALA A 162 5.81 -13.10 5.24
CA ALA A 162 5.99 -11.95 6.13
C ALA A 162 4.96 -11.93 7.28
N LEU A 163 3.69 -12.22 6.98
CA LEU A 163 2.63 -12.33 7.98
C LEU A 163 2.85 -13.53 8.93
N SER A 164 3.38 -14.64 8.43
CA SER A 164 3.68 -15.81 9.29
C SER A 164 4.79 -15.54 10.31
N VAL A 165 5.79 -14.72 9.97
CA VAL A 165 6.88 -14.33 10.88
C VAL A 165 6.31 -13.57 12.09
N VAL A 166 5.35 -12.67 11.84
CA VAL A 166 4.65 -11.92 12.88
C VAL A 166 3.92 -12.83 13.87
N VAL A 167 3.35 -13.95 13.39
CA VAL A 167 2.65 -14.94 14.23
C VAL A 167 3.63 -15.86 14.96
N GLY A 168 4.70 -16.26 14.29
CA GLY A 168 5.56 -17.38 14.66
C GLY A 168 6.59 -17.08 15.75
N GLU A 169 6.84 -15.82 16.11
CA GLU A 169 7.82 -15.45 17.15
C GLU A 169 7.18 -15.09 18.51
N ALA A 170 5.85 -15.19 18.63
CA ALA A 170 5.16 -15.09 19.91
C ALA A 170 5.31 -16.41 20.69
N HIS A 171 6.39 -16.50 21.48
CA HIS A 171 6.78 -17.48 22.53
C HIS A 171 8.04 -18.31 22.21
N PRO A 172 9.00 -18.33 23.17
CA PRO A 172 8.96 -19.29 24.27
C PRO A 172 8.28 -18.79 25.56
#